data_AF-A0A6B8KHA5-F1
#
_entry.id   AF-A0A6B8KHA5-F1
#
_cell.length_a   1.000
_cell.length_b   1.000
_cell.length_c   1.000
_cell.angle_alpha   90.00
_cell.angle_beta   90.00
_cell.angle_gamma   90.00
#
_symmetry.space_group_name_H-M   'P 1'
#
loop_
_entity.id
_entity.type
_entity.pdbx_description
1 polymer ?
#
loop_
_entity_poly.entity_id
_entity_poly.type
_entity_poly.pdbx_seq_one_letter_code
_entity_poly.pdbx_strand_id
1 'polypeptide(L)'
;MQPADIRYTSKALPVNPVATGLVALLCFIGAALAGFIIARLLPQSAIAGRNRELIEEAREMLVALSTLTLGLIIASANSSFEKRANELENSAGKIMALDAMLAKYGPPAKESRELLRYLVARGIERIDHAAAEGFKPNDARKGMGINRLQVSLLDLHPATDRETWLRSSALALSNELASFRWLRYSGDAGGVQWLFVATMVFWLSVVFLSYGFSGPRNRVASATIVVLAFAMATAIEITLDLESEGEGLIRISDAPLRLALDQIGPVEFASPLATPADAAAPAAQASSAPPRPPQNRPAAKASSRR
;
A
#
# COMPACT_ATOMS: atom_id res chain seq x y z
N MET A 1 -35.90 -27.38 18.38
CA MET A 1 -35.69 -26.20 17.51
C MET A 1 -34.20 -25.90 17.51
N GLN A 2 -33.55 -26.00 16.35
CA GLN A 2 -32.10 -25.93 16.22
C GLN A 2 -31.81 -24.86 15.14
N PRO A 3 -30.98 -23.85 15.42
CA PRO A 3 -30.79 -22.74 14.48
C PRO A 3 -30.12 -23.26 13.21
N ALA A 4 -30.63 -22.83 12.05
CA ALA A 4 -30.07 -23.21 10.77
C ALA A 4 -28.73 -22.50 10.54
N ASP A 5 -27.66 -23.28 10.34
CA ASP A 5 -26.37 -22.77 9.86
C ASP A 5 -26.53 -22.21 8.45
N ILE A 6 -26.86 -20.92 8.34
CA ILE A 6 -26.71 -20.18 7.09
C ILE A 6 -25.22 -20.00 6.84
N ARG A 7 -24.61 -21.02 6.22
CA ARG A 7 -23.25 -20.93 5.71
C ARG A 7 -23.24 -19.92 4.58
N TYR A 8 -22.91 -18.67 4.90
CA TYR A 8 -22.47 -17.69 3.93
C TYR A 8 -21.16 -18.18 3.31
N THR A 9 -21.27 -19.05 2.31
CA THR A 9 -20.16 -19.42 1.44
C THR A 9 -19.94 -18.29 0.45
N SER A 10 -19.55 -17.13 0.96
CA SER A 10 -18.82 -16.14 0.19
C SER A 10 -17.46 -16.73 -0.17
N LYS A 11 -17.46 -17.62 -1.17
CA LYS A 11 -16.33 -17.73 -2.08
C LYS A 11 -16.23 -16.37 -2.77
N ALA A 12 -15.58 -15.43 -2.10
CA ALA A 12 -14.90 -14.35 -2.78
C ALA A 12 -13.95 -15.05 -3.76
N LEU A 13 -14.36 -15.13 -5.02
CA LEU A 13 -13.44 -15.44 -6.10
C LEU A 13 -12.29 -14.44 -5.97
N PRO A 14 -11.02 -14.85 -6.02
CA PRO A 14 -9.91 -13.91 -6.08
C PRO A 14 -10.12 -13.04 -7.31
N VAL A 15 -10.58 -11.82 -7.09
CA VAL A 15 -10.98 -10.86 -8.13
C VAL A 15 -9.72 -10.15 -8.61
N ASN A 16 -8.96 -10.88 -9.41
CA ASN A 16 -7.84 -10.33 -10.15
C ASN A 16 -8.36 -9.15 -11.02
N PRO A 17 -7.84 -7.91 -10.85
CA PRO A 17 -8.32 -6.74 -11.57
C PRO A 17 -8.22 -6.91 -13.10
N VAL A 18 -7.09 -7.45 -13.59
CA VAL A 18 -6.82 -7.72 -15.01
C VAL A 18 -7.83 -8.71 -15.59
N ALA A 19 -8.12 -9.79 -14.86
CA ALA A 19 -9.13 -10.77 -15.28
C ALA A 19 -10.52 -10.14 -15.38
N THR A 20 -10.87 -9.25 -14.44
CA THR A 20 -12.17 -8.56 -14.44
C THR A 20 -12.27 -7.53 -15.57
N GLY A 21 -11.21 -6.76 -15.82
CA GLY A 21 -11.10 -5.85 -16.97
C GLY A 21 -11.21 -6.59 -18.31
N LEU A 22 -10.56 -7.76 -18.44
CA LEU A 22 -10.63 -8.59 -19.64
C LEU A 22 -12.04 -9.16 -19.86
N VAL A 23 -12.73 -9.60 -18.80
CA VAL A 23 -14.15 -10.00 -18.88
C VAL A 23 -15.04 -8.83 -19.31
N ALA A 24 -14.84 -7.63 -18.74
CA ALA A 24 -15.59 -6.43 -19.15
C ALA A 24 -15.35 -6.09 -20.64
N LEU A 25 -14.10 -6.15 -21.10
CA LEU A 25 -13.73 -5.94 -22.51
C LEU A 25 -14.42 -6.94 -23.44
N LEU A 26 -14.44 -8.24 -23.07
CA LEU A 26 -15.14 -9.28 -23.83
C LEU A 26 -16.66 -9.05 -23.86
N CYS A 27 -17.26 -8.61 -22.74
CA CYS A 27 -18.67 -8.22 -22.70
C CYS A 27 -18.96 -7.03 -23.64
N PHE A 28 -18.12 -5.99 -23.63
CA PHE A 28 -18.31 -4.81 -24.49
C PHE A 28 -18.16 -5.13 -25.98
N ILE A 29 -17.12 -5.89 -26.36
CA ILE A 29 -16.90 -6.33 -27.74
C ILE A 29 -18.04 -7.28 -28.17
N GLY A 30 -18.42 -8.24 -27.32
CA GLY A 30 -19.50 -9.19 -27.58
C GLY A 30 -20.86 -8.49 -27.75
N ALA A 31 -21.16 -7.51 -26.91
CA ALA A 31 -22.37 -6.69 -27.03
C ALA A 31 -22.39 -5.87 -28.33
N ALA A 32 -21.29 -5.22 -28.70
CA ALA A 32 -21.20 -4.51 -29.97
C ALA A 32 -21.38 -5.46 -31.17
N LEU A 33 -20.79 -6.66 -31.13
CA LEU A 33 -20.92 -7.67 -32.17
C LEU A 33 -22.36 -8.19 -32.27
N ALA A 34 -23.04 -8.42 -31.14
CA ALA A 34 -24.46 -8.75 -31.10
C ALA A 34 -25.31 -7.63 -31.72
N GLY A 35 -24.98 -6.36 -31.46
CA GLY A 35 -25.65 -5.20 -32.06
C GLY A 35 -25.55 -5.20 -33.59
N PHE A 36 -24.34 -5.45 -34.12
CA PHE A 36 -24.11 -5.58 -35.56
C PHE A 36 -24.90 -6.75 -36.19
N ILE A 37 -25.06 -7.87 -35.47
CA ILE A 37 -25.83 -9.04 -35.91
C ILE A 37 -27.33 -8.74 -35.89
N ILE A 38 -27.86 -8.18 -34.80
CA ILE A 38 -29.28 -7.78 -34.69
C ILE A 38 -29.65 -6.78 -35.80
N ALA A 39 -28.80 -5.78 -36.05
CA ALA A 39 -28.99 -4.83 -37.14
C ALA A 39 -28.91 -5.46 -38.56
N ARG A 40 -28.42 -6.69 -38.71
CA ARG A 40 -28.46 -7.46 -39.98
C ARG A 40 -29.71 -8.34 -40.08
N LEU A 41 -30.27 -8.81 -38.97
CA LEU A 41 -31.44 -9.69 -38.96
C LEU A 41 -32.77 -8.93 -39.06
N LEU A 42 -32.85 -7.70 -38.54
CA LEU A 42 -34.10 -6.93 -38.56
C LEU A 42 -34.39 -6.29 -39.94
N PRO A 43 -35.65 -6.28 -40.41
CA PRO A 43 -36.06 -5.53 -41.60
C PRO A 43 -35.84 -4.03 -41.44
N GLN A 44 -35.46 -3.34 -42.52
CA GLN A 44 -35.19 -1.89 -42.50
C GLN A 44 -36.39 -1.05 -42.02
N SER A 45 -37.62 -1.52 -42.24
CA SER A 45 -38.85 -0.86 -41.78
C SER A 45 -39.03 -0.82 -40.26
N ALA A 46 -38.40 -1.72 -39.50
CA ALA A 46 -38.46 -1.71 -38.03
C ALA A 46 -37.39 -0.80 -37.38
N ILE A 47 -36.32 -0.51 -38.13
CA ILE A 47 -35.10 0.18 -37.64
C ILE A 47 -35.06 1.66 -38.08
N ALA A 48 -35.94 2.09 -38.99
CA ALA A 48 -35.91 3.43 -39.56
C ALA A 48 -36.70 4.48 -38.74
N GLY A 49 -36.26 5.74 -38.81
CA GLY A 49 -36.96 6.89 -38.21
C GLY A 49 -37.04 6.84 -36.68
N ARG A 50 -38.23 7.11 -36.14
CA ARG A 50 -38.49 7.36 -34.71
C ARG A 50 -37.91 6.30 -33.76
N ASN A 51 -37.95 5.02 -34.12
CA ASN A 51 -37.43 3.95 -33.26
C ASN A 51 -35.92 4.08 -33.03
N ARG A 52 -35.18 4.54 -34.05
CA ARG A 52 -33.74 4.77 -33.95
C ARG A 52 -33.42 6.00 -33.12
N GLU A 53 -34.16 7.09 -33.31
CA GLU A 53 -34.04 8.31 -32.50
C GLU A 53 -34.19 7.98 -31.01
N LEU A 54 -35.23 7.22 -30.64
CA LEU A 54 -35.47 6.77 -29.27
C LEU A 54 -34.35 5.88 -28.70
N ILE A 55 -33.74 5.02 -29.51
CA ILE A 55 -32.60 4.18 -29.09
C ILE A 55 -31.34 5.02 -28.89
N GLU A 56 -31.13 6.05 -29.71
CA GLU A 56 -29.98 6.95 -29.62
C GLU A 56 -30.11 7.90 -28.41
N GLU A 57 -31.31 8.44 -28.16
CA GLU A 57 -31.65 9.24 -26.97
C GLU A 57 -31.53 8.43 -25.66
N ALA A 58 -32.08 7.20 -25.62
CA ALA A 58 -31.96 6.33 -24.45
C ALA A 58 -30.52 5.89 -24.18
N ARG A 59 -29.70 5.70 -25.23
CA ARG A 59 -28.26 5.44 -25.10
C ARG A 59 -27.54 6.64 -24.47
N GLU A 60 -27.86 7.87 -24.86
CA GLU A 60 -27.23 9.08 -24.32
C GLU A 60 -27.53 9.25 -22.82
N MET A 61 -28.76 8.96 -22.39
CA MET A 61 -29.10 8.90 -20.97
C MET A 61 -28.30 7.82 -20.21
N LEU A 62 -28.14 6.61 -20.79
CA LEU A 62 -27.32 5.55 -20.20
C LEU A 62 -25.84 5.90 -20.14
N VAL A 63 -25.30 6.62 -21.12
CA VAL A 63 -23.93 7.14 -21.10
C VAL A 63 -23.76 8.13 -19.94
N ALA A 64 -24.67 9.10 -19.78
CA ALA A 64 -24.61 10.07 -18.70
C ALA A 64 -24.63 9.40 -17.30
N LEU A 65 -25.54 8.44 -17.09
CA LEU A 65 -25.61 7.65 -15.85
C LEU A 65 -24.32 6.85 -15.62
N SER A 66 -23.84 6.14 -16.65
CA SER A 66 -22.62 5.32 -16.55
C SER A 66 -21.38 6.16 -16.25
N THR A 67 -21.25 7.34 -16.86
CA THR A 67 -20.13 8.27 -16.61
C THR A 67 -20.14 8.79 -15.17
N LEU A 68 -21.31 9.20 -14.65
CA LEU A 68 -21.43 9.65 -13.27
C LEU A 68 -21.11 8.53 -12.27
N THR A 69 -21.66 7.32 -12.50
CA THR A 69 -21.39 6.15 -11.67
C THR A 69 -19.92 5.75 -11.72
N LEU A 70 -19.29 5.67 -12.89
CA LEU A 70 -17.86 5.35 -13.04
C LEU A 70 -16.99 6.37 -12.30
N GLY A 71 -17.28 7.67 -12.45
CA GLY A 71 -16.56 8.72 -11.73
C GLY A 71 -16.66 8.60 -10.21
N LEU A 72 -17.84 8.23 -9.68
CA LEU A 72 -18.03 8.00 -8.25
C LEU A 72 -17.27 6.77 -7.74
N ILE A 73 -17.26 5.68 -8.50
CA ILE A 73 -16.51 4.46 -8.17
C ILE A 73 -15.00 4.77 -8.16
N ILE A 74 -14.47 5.47 -9.18
CA ILE A 74 -13.07 5.91 -9.23
C ILE A 74 -12.71 6.78 -8.02
N ALA A 75 -13.56 7.78 -7.70
CA ALA A 75 -13.33 8.67 -6.56
C ALA A 75 -13.36 7.92 -5.22
N SER A 76 -14.25 6.94 -5.06
CA SER A 76 -14.32 6.06 -3.89
C SER A 76 -13.05 5.20 -3.76
N ALA A 77 -12.64 4.52 -4.83
CA ALA A 77 -11.44 3.69 -4.88
C ALA A 77 -10.18 4.50 -4.55
N ASN A 78 -10.04 5.70 -5.14
CA ASN A 78 -8.93 6.61 -4.86
C ASN A 78 -8.94 7.09 -3.40
N SER A 79 -10.10 7.49 -2.85
CA SER A 79 -10.20 7.88 -1.43
C SER A 79 -9.85 6.72 -0.48
N SER A 80 -10.24 5.48 -0.82
CA SER A 80 -9.86 4.27 -0.08
C SER A 80 -8.37 3.93 -0.20
N PHE A 81 -7.75 4.21 -1.35
CA PHE A 81 -6.30 4.10 -1.53
C PHE A 81 -5.55 5.15 -0.71
N GLU A 82 -5.91 6.43 -0.82
CA GLU A 82 -5.32 7.54 -0.06
C GLU A 82 -5.44 7.34 1.45
N LYS A 83 -6.60 6.88 1.95
CA LYS A 83 -6.76 6.52 3.38
C LYS A 83 -5.75 5.48 3.83
N ARG A 84 -5.58 4.38 3.08
CA ARG A 84 -4.62 3.31 3.41
C ARG A 84 -3.16 3.81 3.32
N ALA A 85 -2.84 4.67 2.37
CA ALA A 85 -1.51 5.27 2.26
C ALA A 85 -1.21 6.20 3.46
N ASN A 86 -2.14 7.10 3.80
CA ASN A 86 -2.04 8.00 4.95
C ASN A 86 -2.01 7.22 6.29
N GLU A 87 -2.76 6.12 6.41
CA GLU A 87 -2.70 5.21 7.57
C GLU A 87 -1.31 4.59 7.74
N LEU A 88 -0.64 4.22 6.65
CA LEU A 88 0.70 3.62 6.67
C LEU A 88 1.76 4.66 7.07
N GLU A 89 1.69 5.87 6.52
CA GLU A 89 2.57 6.99 6.88
C GLU A 89 2.39 7.41 8.34
N ASN A 90 1.14 7.55 8.80
CA ASN A 90 0.83 7.90 10.18
C ASN A 90 1.25 6.77 11.15
N SER A 91 1.18 5.50 10.74
CA SER A 91 1.74 4.37 11.49
C SER A 91 3.27 4.44 11.58
N ALA A 92 3.97 4.77 10.49
CA ALA A 92 5.41 4.97 10.48
C ALA A 92 5.84 6.09 11.45
N GLY A 93 5.14 7.23 11.43
CA GLY A 93 5.39 8.33 12.37
C GLY A 93 5.22 7.92 13.84
N LYS A 94 4.20 7.10 14.16
CA LYS A 94 4.00 6.56 15.52
C LYS A 94 5.07 5.55 15.92
N ILE A 95 5.57 4.74 14.99
CA ILE A 95 6.70 3.82 15.19
C ILE A 95 7.97 4.62 15.52
N MET A 96 8.28 5.67 14.76
CA MET A 96 9.43 6.55 14.99
C MET A 96 9.32 7.28 16.34
N ALA A 97 8.13 7.76 16.70
CA ALA A 97 7.87 8.40 18.00
C ALA A 97 8.04 7.42 19.17
N LEU A 98 7.57 6.17 19.02
CA LEU A 98 7.72 5.12 20.02
C LEU A 98 9.18 4.73 20.22
N ASP A 99 9.94 4.58 19.12
CA ASP A 99 11.39 4.33 19.18
C ASP A 99 12.13 5.46 19.91
N ALA A 100 11.81 6.72 19.59
CA ALA A 100 12.39 7.88 20.25
C ALA A 100 12.04 7.96 21.76
N MET A 101 10.89 7.43 22.19
CA MET A 101 10.57 7.30 23.63
C MET A 101 11.39 6.19 24.30
N LEU A 102 11.54 5.02 23.65
CA LEU A 102 12.36 3.92 24.16
C LEU A 102 13.83 4.30 24.26
N ALA A 103 14.38 5.00 23.26
CA ALA A 103 15.73 5.56 23.30
C ALA A 103 15.93 6.57 24.45
N LYS A 104 14.90 7.37 24.78
CA LYS A 104 14.91 8.31 25.92
C LYS A 104 14.71 7.65 27.29
N TYR A 105 14.20 6.42 27.33
CA TYR A 105 14.12 5.58 28.52
C TYR A 105 15.48 4.92 28.82
N GLY A 106 16.24 4.57 27.78
CA GLY A 106 17.62 4.10 27.88
C GLY A 106 17.75 2.57 28.01
N PRO A 107 18.83 2.05 28.64
CA PRO A 107 19.17 0.62 28.59
C PRO A 107 18.06 -0.38 28.95
N PRO A 108 17.17 -0.14 29.93
CA PRO A 108 16.09 -1.08 30.26
C PRO A 108 15.07 -1.28 29.13
N ALA A 109 14.96 -0.32 28.19
CA ALA A 109 14.02 -0.39 27.05
C ALA A 109 14.60 -1.12 25.82
N LYS A 110 15.82 -1.66 25.92
CA LYS A 110 16.53 -2.31 24.80
C LYS A 110 15.73 -3.46 24.19
N GLU A 111 15.18 -4.36 25.01
CA GLU A 111 14.39 -5.51 24.52
C GLU A 111 13.13 -5.04 23.78
N SER A 112 12.40 -4.07 24.33
CA SER A 112 11.22 -3.49 23.68
C SER A 112 11.56 -2.83 22.34
N ARG A 113 12.76 -2.23 22.23
CA ARG A 113 13.26 -1.59 21.00
C ARG A 113 13.65 -2.61 19.93
N GLU A 114 14.33 -3.68 20.31
CA GLU A 114 14.63 -4.82 19.43
C GLU A 114 13.34 -5.52 18.95
N LEU A 115 12.38 -5.71 19.86
CA LEU A 115 11.08 -6.28 19.54
C LEU A 115 10.32 -5.36 18.57
N LEU A 116 10.26 -4.05 18.81
CA LEU A 116 9.70 -3.07 17.87
C LEU A 116 10.34 -3.19 16.48
N ARG A 117 11.67 -3.20 16.38
CA ARG A 117 12.41 -3.39 15.12
C ARG A 117 11.97 -4.66 14.39
N TYR A 118 11.88 -5.78 15.11
CA TYR A 118 11.45 -7.06 14.57
C TYR A 118 9.98 -7.08 14.09
N LEU A 119 9.08 -6.40 14.80
CA LEU A 119 7.67 -6.29 14.37
C LEU A 119 7.54 -5.44 13.10
N VAL A 120 8.30 -4.33 12.99
CA VAL A 120 8.31 -3.46 11.81
C VAL A 120 8.89 -4.19 10.60
N ALA A 121 10.03 -4.87 10.75
CA ALA A 121 10.64 -5.66 9.68
C ALA A 121 9.70 -6.75 9.13
N ARG A 122 9.01 -7.49 10.02
CA ARG A 122 7.97 -8.46 9.61
C ARG A 122 6.69 -7.80 9.07
N GLY A 123 6.44 -6.53 9.39
CA GLY A 123 5.36 -5.74 8.78
C GLY A 123 5.64 -5.49 7.31
N ILE A 124 6.85 -5.02 7.00
CA ILE A 124 7.33 -4.79 5.62
C ILE A 124 7.35 -6.10 4.82
N GLU A 125 7.95 -7.17 5.36
CA GLU A 125 7.99 -8.51 4.74
C GLU A 125 6.58 -9.02 4.36
N ARG A 126 5.56 -8.76 5.19
CA ARG A 126 4.16 -9.12 4.88
C ARG A 126 3.52 -8.25 3.81
N ILE A 127 3.89 -6.97 3.72
CA ILE A 127 3.43 -6.08 2.65
C ILE A 127 4.03 -6.56 1.32
N ASP A 128 5.34 -6.85 1.30
CA ASP A 128 6.03 -7.41 0.13
C ASP A 128 5.44 -8.77 -0.30
N HIS A 129 5.19 -9.69 0.64
CA HIS A 129 4.53 -10.98 0.33
C HIS A 129 3.07 -10.83 -0.13
N ALA A 130 2.28 -9.93 0.47
CA ALA A 130 0.92 -9.65 0.02
C ALA A 130 0.92 -9.04 -1.39
N ALA A 131 1.95 -8.26 -1.73
CA ALA A 131 2.16 -7.72 -3.06
C ALA A 131 2.71 -8.75 -4.08
N ALA A 132 3.13 -9.94 -3.65
CA ALA A 132 3.61 -11.01 -4.53
C ALA A 132 2.61 -12.15 -4.73
N GLU A 133 1.86 -12.50 -3.67
CA GLU A 133 0.96 -13.67 -3.63
C GLU A 133 -0.50 -13.34 -3.27
N GLY A 134 -0.84 -12.05 -3.20
CA GLY A 134 -2.14 -11.57 -2.75
C GLY A 134 -2.32 -11.63 -1.22
N PHE A 135 -3.20 -10.78 -0.70
CA PHE A 135 -3.46 -10.71 0.74
C PHE A 135 -4.24 -11.93 1.26
N LYS A 136 -3.55 -12.81 1.99
CA LYS A 136 -4.16 -14.01 2.62
C LYS A 136 -4.83 -13.65 3.95
N PRO A 137 -6.16 -13.83 4.12
CA PRO A 137 -6.89 -13.46 5.35
C PRO A 137 -6.43 -14.18 6.64
N ASN A 138 -5.58 -15.21 6.52
CA ASN A 138 -5.06 -15.96 7.66
C ASN A 138 -3.75 -15.38 8.24
N ASP A 139 -2.92 -14.73 7.41
CA ASP A 139 -1.68 -14.07 7.86
C ASP A 139 -1.97 -12.68 8.42
N ALA A 140 -2.98 -12.04 7.83
CA ALA A 140 -3.77 -10.96 8.37
C ALA A 140 -4.14 -11.22 9.86
N ARG A 141 -4.82 -12.35 10.12
CA ARG A 141 -5.30 -12.77 11.46
C ARG A 141 -4.21 -12.89 12.52
N LYS A 142 -2.95 -13.15 12.14
CA LYS A 142 -1.81 -13.27 13.07
C LYS A 142 -1.36 -11.92 13.63
N GLY A 143 -1.70 -10.80 12.98
CA GLY A 143 -1.37 -9.43 13.39
C GLY A 143 0.14 -9.12 13.42
N MET A 144 0.49 -7.84 13.62
CA MET A 144 1.89 -7.40 13.74
C MET A 144 2.59 -7.87 15.02
N GLY A 145 1.95 -8.64 15.91
CA GLY A 145 2.54 -9.07 17.17
C GLY A 145 2.58 -7.98 18.26
N ILE A 146 1.90 -6.85 18.06
CA ILE A 146 1.86 -5.68 18.95
C ILE A 146 1.57 -6.00 20.42
N ASN A 147 0.79 -7.06 20.71
CA ASN A 147 0.53 -7.52 22.07
C ASN A 147 1.81 -7.94 22.81
N ARG A 148 2.81 -8.51 22.12
CA ARG A 148 4.11 -8.83 22.73
C ARG A 148 4.91 -7.56 23.06
N LEU A 149 4.78 -6.52 22.24
CA LEU A 149 5.35 -5.21 22.54
C LEU A 149 4.67 -4.58 23.75
N GLN A 150 3.34 -4.67 23.84
CA GLN A 150 2.57 -4.19 24.99
C GLN A 150 2.96 -4.89 26.29
N VAL A 151 3.15 -6.21 26.28
CA VAL A 151 3.67 -6.95 27.45
C VAL A 151 5.07 -6.48 27.82
N SER A 152 6.00 -6.42 26.86
CA SER A 152 7.36 -5.89 27.11
C SER A 152 7.35 -4.46 27.66
N LEU A 153 6.45 -3.58 27.16
CA LEU A 153 6.22 -2.23 27.68
C LEU A 153 5.63 -2.20 29.10
N LEU A 154 4.95 -3.26 29.54
CA LEU A 154 4.44 -3.40 30.90
C LEU A 154 5.50 -3.95 31.87
N ASP A 155 6.48 -4.70 31.37
CA ASP A 155 7.57 -5.29 32.16
C ASP A 155 8.71 -4.29 32.47
N LEU A 156 8.71 -3.10 31.85
CA LEU A 156 9.56 -1.99 32.23
C LEU A 156 9.23 -1.47 33.64
N HIS A 157 10.20 -1.49 34.54
CA HIS A 157 10.07 -0.99 35.91
C HIS A 157 10.55 0.47 36.00
N PRO A 158 9.65 1.48 36.07
CA PRO A 158 10.05 2.87 36.20
C PRO A 158 10.52 3.19 37.62
N ALA A 159 11.70 3.79 37.73
CA ALA A 159 12.26 4.31 38.97
C ALA A 159 11.99 5.81 39.17
N THR A 160 11.58 6.53 38.11
CA THR A 160 11.34 7.97 38.13
C THR A 160 10.00 8.37 37.49
N ASP A 161 9.45 9.53 37.86
CA ASP A 161 8.23 10.08 37.24
C ASP A 161 8.38 10.25 35.72
N ARG A 162 9.58 10.59 35.26
CA ARG A 162 9.94 10.69 33.85
C ARG A 162 9.81 9.33 33.14
N GLU A 163 10.30 8.25 33.75
CA GLU A 163 10.17 6.90 33.21
C GLU A 163 8.71 6.43 33.23
N THR A 164 7.95 6.75 34.27
CA THR A 164 6.50 6.49 34.35
C THR A 164 5.74 7.20 33.22
N TRP A 165 6.08 8.46 32.93
CA TRP A 165 5.52 9.21 31.80
C TRP A 165 5.94 8.63 30.44
N LEU A 166 7.20 8.22 30.27
CA LEU A 166 7.67 7.58 29.04
C LEU A 166 7.00 6.23 28.80
N ARG A 167 6.87 5.38 29.83
CA ARG A 167 6.19 4.07 29.75
C ARG A 167 4.71 4.23 29.41
N SER A 168 4.00 5.13 30.08
CA SER A 168 2.57 5.38 29.79
C SER A 168 2.35 5.96 28.39
N SER A 169 3.21 6.87 27.93
CA SER A 169 3.16 7.41 26.57
C SER A 169 3.47 6.34 25.49
N ALA A 170 4.45 5.49 25.75
CA ALA A 170 4.78 4.35 24.89
C ALA A 170 3.62 3.34 24.80
N LEU A 171 2.96 3.05 25.94
CA LEU A 171 1.77 2.21 25.98
C LEU A 171 0.60 2.83 25.20
N ALA A 172 0.36 4.14 25.32
CA ALA A 172 -0.66 4.84 24.55
C ALA A 172 -0.43 4.74 23.04
N LEU A 173 0.78 5.06 22.56
CA LEU A 173 1.16 4.90 21.15
C LEU A 173 1.01 3.45 20.67
N SER A 174 1.41 2.47 21.49
CA SER A 174 1.24 1.05 21.15
C SER A 174 -0.24 0.63 21.08
N ASN A 175 -1.12 1.23 21.88
CA ASN A 175 -2.57 0.97 21.86
C ASN A 175 -3.23 1.60 20.63
N GLU A 176 -2.81 2.80 20.21
CA GLU A 176 -3.23 3.37 18.92
C GLU A 176 -2.79 2.46 17.77
N LEU A 177 -1.52 2.03 17.76
CA LEU A 177 -0.98 1.11 16.75
C LEU A 177 -1.68 -0.26 16.77
N ALA A 178 -2.12 -0.73 17.93
CA ALA A 178 -2.94 -1.94 18.08
C ALA A 178 -4.40 -1.77 17.65
N SER A 179 -4.96 -0.56 17.74
CA SER A 179 -6.36 -0.27 17.40
C SER A 179 -6.60 -0.28 15.89
N PHE A 180 -5.63 0.18 15.10
CA PHE A 180 -5.67 0.04 13.63
C PHE A 180 -5.79 -1.42 13.16
N ARG A 181 -5.36 -2.40 13.99
CA ARG A 181 -5.56 -3.83 13.70
C ARG A 181 -7.03 -4.24 13.65
N TRP A 182 -7.95 -3.55 14.32
CA TRP A 182 -9.36 -3.96 14.35
C TRP A 182 -10.20 -3.29 13.27
N LEU A 183 -9.94 -2.03 12.96
CA LEU A 183 -10.69 -1.28 11.94
C LEU A 183 -10.62 -1.95 10.55
N ARG A 184 -9.55 -2.72 10.28
CA ARG A 184 -9.32 -3.43 9.02
C ARG A 184 -9.90 -4.86 8.92
N TYR A 185 -10.49 -5.40 9.99
CA TYR A 185 -11.12 -6.74 10.02
C TYR A 185 -12.61 -6.70 10.38
N SER A 186 -13.10 -5.54 10.81
CA SER A 186 -14.50 -5.28 11.12
C SER A 186 -15.37 -5.15 9.86
N GLY A 187 -15.47 -6.23 9.09
CA GLY A 187 -16.65 -6.55 8.29
C GLY A 187 -16.90 -5.79 6.99
N ASP A 188 -16.44 -4.56 6.83
CA ASP A 188 -16.54 -3.86 5.53
C ASP A 188 -15.36 -4.25 4.64
N ALA A 189 -15.63 -5.22 3.77
CA ALA A 189 -14.86 -5.42 2.55
C ALA A 189 -15.06 -4.18 1.65
N GLY A 190 -14.27 -3.13 1.91
CA GLY A 190 -14.26 -1.86 1.17
C GLY A 190 -13.66 -1.96 -0.25
N GLY A 191 -13.82 -3.11 -0.91
CA GLY A 191 -13.87 -3.14 -2.37
C GLY A 191 -15.30 -2.77 -2.78
N VAL A 192 -15.43 -2.09 -3.92
CA VAL A 192 -16.72 -1.69 -4.51
C VAL A 192 -17.68 -2.86 -4.42
N GLN A 193 -18.85 -2.58 -3.84
CA GLN A 193 -19.98 -3.49 -3.78
C GLN A 193 -20.11 -4.12 -5.18
N TRP A 194 -19.79 -5.41 -5.34
CA TRP A 194 -19.52 -5.97 -6.69
C TRP A 194 -20.69 -5.76 -7.66
N LEU A 195 -21.90 -5.64 -7.10
CA LEU A 195 -23.14 -5.18 -7.71
C LEU A 195 -23.04 -3.85 -8.49
N PHE A 196 -22.31 -2.84 -8.00
CA PHE A 196 -22.06 -1.56 -8.69
C PHE A 196 -21.22 -1.77 -9.96
N VAL A 197 -20.13 -2.54 -9.89
CA VAL A 197 -19.32 -2.89 -11.09
C VAL A 197 -20.16 -3.70 -12.07
N ALA A 198 -20.89 -4.72 -11.60
CA ALA A 198 -21.76 -5.54 -12.44
C ALA A 198 -22.83 -4.70 -13.15
N THR A 199 -23.47 -3.77 -12.44
CA THR A 199 -24.49 -2.85 -12.97
C THR A 199 -23.89 -1.93 -14.03
N MET A 200 -22.70 -1.40 -13.78
CA MET A 200 -21.99 -0.54 -14.72
C MET A 200 -21.51 -1.29 -15.98
N VAL A 201 -20.97 -2.51 -15.84
CA VAL A 201 -20.62 -3.39 -16.97
C VAL A 201 -21.86 -3.73 -17.79
N PHE A 202 -23.01 -3.95 -17.14
CA PHE A 202 -24.29 -4.16 -17.80
C PHE A 202 -24.75 -2.91 -18.60
N TRP A 203 -24.80 -1.73 -17.99
CA TRP A 203 -25.19 -0.49 -18.67
C TRP A 203 -24.26 -0.15 -19.84
N LEU A 204 -22.95 -0.28 -19.65
CA LEU A 204 -21.97 -0.07 -20.72
C LEU A 204 -22.13 -1.10 -21.84
N SER A 205 -22.41 -2.37 -21.52
CA SER A 205 -22.71 -3.39 -22.55
C SER A 205 -23.94 -3.01 -23.37
N VAL A 206 -25.00 -2.45 -22.77
CA VAL A 206 -26.17 -1.93 -23.50
C VAL A 206 -25.82 -0.72 -24.38
N VAL A 207 -24.91 0.15 -23.94
CA VAL A 207 -24.38 1.25 -24.75
C VAL A 207 -23.57 0.72 -25.96
N PHE A 208 -22.68 -0.25 -25.76
CA PHE A 208 -21.92 -0.88 -26.84
C PHE A 208 -22.81 -1.65 -27.83
N LEU A 209 -23.85 -2.33 -27.34
CA LEU A 209 -24.92 -2.93 -28.15
C LEU A 209 -25.60 -1.90 -29.05
N SER A 210 -25.96 -0.73 -28.50
CA SER A 210 -26.57 0.38 -29.26
C SER A 210 -25.60 0.97 -30.30
N TYR A 211 -24.30 1.11 -29.99
CA TYR A 211 -23.31 1.53 -30.98
C TYR A 211 -23.12 0.52 -32.12
N GLY A 212 -23.08 -0.79 -31.82
CA GLY A 212 -23.01 -1.83 -32.85
C GLY A 212 -24.28 -1.92 -33.71
N PHE A 213 -25.44 -1.60 -33.13
CA PHE A 213 -26.72 -1.59 -33.83
C PHE A 213 -26.89 -0.37 -34.76
N SER A 214 -26.63 0.84 -34.26
CA SER A 214 -26.83 2.10 -35.00
C SER A 214 -25.63 2.52 -35.87
N GLY A 215 -24.43 2.00 -35.60
CA GLY A 215 -23.19 2.47 -36.22
C GLY A 215 -23.08 2.18 -37.74
N PRO A 216 -22.44 3.07 -38.53
CA PRO A 216 -22.17 2.80 -39.94
C PRO A 216 -21.20 1.63 -40.10
N ARG A 217 -21.46 0.76 -41.07
CA ARG A 217 -20.70 -0.51 -41.30
C ARG A 217 -19.37 -0.30 -42.03
N ASN A 218 -18.51 0.57 -41.50
CA ASN A 218 -17.18 0.82 -42.03
C ASN A 218 -16.09 0.48 -40.98
N ARG A 219 -14.85 0.28 -41.45
CA ARG A 219 -13.71 -0.10 -40.58
C ARG A 219 -13.41 0.95 -39.51
N VAL A 220 -13.66 2.23 -39.79
CA VAL A 220 -13.41 3.35 -38.87
C VAL A 220 -14.32 3.24 -37.65
N ALA A 221 -15.64 3.09 -37.84
CA ALA A 221 -16.59 2.96 -36.76
C ALA A 221 -16.33 1.71 -35.89
N SER A 222 -15.99 0.57 -36.52
CA SER A 222 -15.59 -0.63 -35.77
C SER A 222 -14.31 -0.39 -34.95
N ALA A 223 -13.31 0.32 -35.49
CA ALA A 223 -12.10 0.67 -34.76
C ALA A 223 -12.40 1.63 -33.58
N THR A 224 -13.23 2.65 -33.79
CA THR A 224 -13.66 3.58 -32.72
C THR A 224 -14.35 2.83 -31.58
N ILE A 225 -15.25 1.89 -31.88
CA ILE A 225 -15.94 1.06 -30.89
C ILE A 225 -14.94 0.21 -30.09
N VAL A 226 -13.95 -0.40 -30.74
CA VAL A 226 -12.92 -1.20 -30.06
C VAL A 226 -12.02 -0.35 -29.16
N VAL A 227 -11.60 0.84 -29.62
CA VAL A 227 -10.82 1.78 -28.81
C VAL A 227 -11.61 2.25 -27.59
N LEU A 228 -12.90 2.55 -27.75
CA LEU A 228 -13.77 2.93 -26.63
C LEU A 228 -13.98 1.77 -25.64
N ALA A 229 -14.17 0.54 -26.14
CA ALA A 229 -14.30 -0.65 -25.30
C ALA A 229 -13.02 -0.90 -24.47
N PHE A 230 -11.84 -0.72 -25.06
CA PHE A 230 -10.57 -0.82 -24.36
C PHE A 230 -10.45 0.26 -23.27
N ALA A 231 -10.70 1.53 -23.61
CA ALA A 231 -10.63 2.63 -22.65
C ALA A 231 -11.56 2.44 -21.43
N MET A 232 -12.80 1.99 -21.65
CA MET A 232 -13.75 1.72 -20.56
C MET A 232 -13.36 0.48 -19.75
N ALA A 233 -12.82 -0.56 -20.38
CA ALA A 233 -12.32 -1.74 -19.66
C ALA A 233 -11.11 -1.40 -18.78
N THR A 234 -10.14 -0.63 -19.29
CA THR A 234 -8.98 -0.15 -18.53
C THR A 234 -9.38 0.76 -17.37
N ALA A 235 -10.40 1.61 -17.54
CA ALA A 235 -10.92 2.42 -16.42
C ALA A 235 -11.48 1.55 -15.29
N ILE A 236 -12.23 0.49 -15.62
CA ILE A 236 -12.76 -0.47 -14.63
C ILE A 236 -11.62 -1.26 -13.97
N GLU A 237 -10.65 -1.71 -14.77
CA GLU A 237 -9.45 -2.41 -14.29
C GLU A 237 -8.69 -1.56 -13.27
N ILE A 238 -8.29 -0.32 -13.62
CA ILE A 238 -7.58 0.61 -12.71
C ILE A 238 -8.38 0.87 -11.43
N THR A 239 -9.71 0.94 -11.53
CA THR A 239 -10.56 1.18 -10.35
C THR A 239 -10.53 -0.01 -9.39
N LEU A 240 -10.60 -1.23 -9.90
CA LEU A 240 -10.46 -2.46 -9.10
C LEU A 240 -9.02 -2.67 -8.60
N ASP A 241 -8.04 -2.25 -9.41
CA ASP A 241 -6.61 -2.30 -9.10
C ASP A 241 -6.28 -1.43 -7.88
N LEU A 242 -6.78 -0.19 -7.87
CA LEU A 242 -6.71 0.73 -6.73
C LEU A 242 -7.28 0.15 -5.44
N GLU A 243 -8.34 -0.66 -5.51
CA GLU A 243 -8.96 -1.26 -4.32
C GLU A 243 -8.25 -2.54 -3.87
N SER A 244 -7.63 -3.28 -4.80
CA SER A 244 -6.95 -4.54 -4.55
C SER A 244 -5.90 -4.45 -3.42
N GLU A 245 -5.81 -5.50 -2.61
CA GLU A 245 -4.83 -5.58 -1.52
C GLU A 245 -3.57 -6.35 -1.99
N GLY A 246 -2.81 -5.73 -2.90
CA GLY A 246 -1.48 -6.17 -3.31
C GLY A 246 -1.40 -6.98 -4.61
N GLU A 247 -2.50 -7.53 -5.14
CA GLU A 247 -2.50 -8.20 -6.45
C GLU A 247 -2.40 -7.23 -7.64
N GLY A 248 -2.62 -5.93 -7.41
CA GLY A 248 -2.65 -4.90 -8.44
C GLY A 248 -1.30 -4.31 -8.89
N LEU A 249 -1.37 -3.54 -9.98
CA LEU A 249 -0.29 -2.70 -10.50
C LEU A 249 0.04 -1.53 -9.55
N ILE A 250 -0.99 -0.89 -9.01
CA ILE A 250 -0.87 0.27 -8.12
C ILE A 250 -0.71 -0.21 -6.68
N ARG A 251 0.47 0.06 -6.10
CA ARG A 251 0.86 -0.40 -4.78
C ARG A 251 0.98 0.75 -3.79
N ILE A 252 0.59 0.50 -2.55
CA ILE A 252 0.89 1.41 -1.44
C ILE A 252 2.40 1.35 -1.19
N SER A 253 3.06 2.51 -1.18
CA SER A 253 4.50 2.59 -0.93
C SER A 253 4.83 2.23 0.52
N ASP A 254 5.72 1.26 0.72
CA ASP A 254 6.23 0.87 2.03
C ASP A 254 7.41 1.74 2.50
N ALA A 255 7.83 2.72 1.68
CA ALA A 255 8.93 3.63 1.97
C ALA A 255 8.85 4.33 3.36
N PRO A 256 7.68 4.78 3.86
CA PRO A 256 7.58 5.34 5.21
C PRO A 256 7.98 4.32 6.30
N LEU A 257 7.59 3.05 6.15
CA LEU A 257 7.97 1.99 7.09
C LEU A 257 9.45 1.61 6.95
N ARG A 258 10.01 1.59 5.73
CA ARG A 258 11.45 1.38 5.53
C ARG A 258 12.27 2.49 6.19
N LEU A 259 11.85 3.75 6.06
CA LEU A 259 12.48 4.90 6.70
C LEU A 259 12.39 4.82 8.23
N ALA A 260 11.22 4.42 8.77
CA ALA A 260 11.08 4.17 10.21
C ALA A 260 11.98 3.02 10.70
N LEU A 261 12.11 1.93 9.94
CA LEU A 261 12.98 0.80 10.26
C LEU A 261 14.47 1.18 10.23
N ASP A 262 14.87 2.04 9.30
CA ASP A 262 16.24 2.56 9.22
C ASP A 262 16.54 3.47 10.42
N GLN A 263 15.62 4.38 10.77
CA GLN A 263 15.80 5.29 11.91
C GLN A 263 15.88 4.58 13.28
N ILE A 264 15.15 3.47 13.47
CA ILE A 264 15.31 2.63 14.68
C ILE A 264 16.77 2.18 14.86
N GLY A 265 17.50 2.02 13.75
CA GLY A 265 18.91 1.66 13.71
C GLY A 265 19.17 0.18 14.08
N PRO A 266 20.31 -0.40 13.67
CA PRO A 266 20.83 -1.59 14.31
C PRO A 266 21.13 -1.26 15.78
N VAL A 267 20.87 -2.19 16.69
CA VAL A 267 21.46 -2.11 18.03
C VAL A 267 22.94 -2.38 17.88
N GLU A 268 23.73 -1.31 17.81
CA GLU A 268 25.17 -1.40 17.85
C GLU A 268 25.55 -1.97 19.23
N PHE A 269 26.07 -3.20 19.24
CA PHE A 269 26.72 -3.72 20.43
C PHE A 269 27.95 -2.84 20.65
N ALA A 270 27.87 -1.94 21.63
CA ALA A 270 29.07 -1.41 22.24
C ALA A 270 29.94 -2.61 22.61
N SER A 271 31.07 -2.77 21.92
CA SER A 271 32.02 -3.85 22.19
C SER A 271 32.26 -3.93 23.70
N PRO A 272 32.37 -5.15 24.27
CA PRO A 272 32.57 -5.29 25.70
C PRO A 272 33.73 -4.38 26.12
N LEU A 273 33.44 -3.50 27.07
CA LEU A 273 34.34 -2.44 27.54
C LEU A 273 35.77 -2.97 27.59
N ALA A 274 36.70 -2.26 26.94
CA ALA A 274 38.12 -2.59 27.00
C ALA A 274 38.49 -2.81 28.47
N THR A 275 38.79 -4.07 28.79
CA THR A 275 38.98 -4.49 30.17
C THR A 275 40.13 -3.67 30.76
N PRO A 276 40.06 -3.15 32.00
CA PRO A 276 41.15 -2.38 32.61
C PRO A 276 42.41 -3.22 32.93
N ALA A 277 42.59 -4.35 32.25
CA ALA A 277 43.76 -5.23 32.29
C ALA A 277 44.89 -4.75 31.35
N ASP A 278 44.59 -4.04 30.27
CA ASP A 278 45.62 -3.49 29.35
C ASP A 278 46.40 -2.30 29.97
N ALA A 279 46.03 -1.87 31.18
CA ALA A 279 46.71 -0.82 31.93
C ALA A 279 47.95 -1.31 32.72
N ALA A 280 48.39 -2.56 32.53
CA ALA A 280 49.35 -3.23 33.41
C ALA A 280 50.65 -3.77 32.75
N ALA A 281 51.36 -2.89 32.03
CA ALA A 281 52.83 -2.95 31.83
C ALA A 281 53.37 -4.14 30.94
N PRO A 282 54.68 -4.20 30.54
CA PRO A 282 55.85 -3.48 31.07
C PRO A 282 56.57 -2.55 30.08
N ALA A 283 57.20 -1.50 30.64
CA ALA A 283 58.23 -0.73 29.96
C ALA A 283 59.59 -1.43 30.10
N ALA A 284 60.12 -2.01 29.01
CA ALA A 284 61.52 -2.39 28.90
C ALA A 284 61.97 -2.52 27.43
N GLN A 285 63.16 -1.97 27.13
CA GLN A 285 64.01 -2.28 25.97
C GLN A 285 63.48 -1.93 24.56
N ALA A 286 63.88 -0.77 24.03
CA ALA A 286 64.77 -0.66 22.85
C ALA A 286 64.89 0.79 22.34
N SER A 287 65.85 1.56 22.87
CA SER A 287 66.36 2.75 22.18
C SER A 287 67.81 3.02 22.58
N SER A 288 68.72 2.41 21.84
CA SER A 288 70.17 2.52 22.05
C SER A 288 70.90 2.52 20.70
N ALA A 289 70.94 3.68 20.05
CA ALA A 289 71.79 3.95 18.89
C ALA A 289 72.23 5.44 18.87
N PRO A 290 73.45 5.77 18.37
CA PRO A 290 74.18 6.99 18.75
C PRO A 290 73.99 8.20 17.78
N PRO A 291 74.43 9.42 18.16
CA PRO A 291 74.12 10.65 17.43
C PRO A 291 75.00 10.88 16.18
N ARG A 292 74.50 11.70 15.24
CA ARG A 292 75.27 12.27 14.12
C ARG A 292 75.35 13.82 14.20
N PRO A 293 76.41 14.44 13.65
CA PRO A 293 76.87 15.79 14.01
C PRO A 293 76.17 16.93 13.24
N PRO A 294 76.35 18.20 13.63
CA PRO A 294 75.55 19.32 13.11
C PRO A 294 76.00 19.80 11.72
N GLN A 295 75.05 20.29 10.93
CA GLN A 295 75.31 21.06 9.71
C GLN A 295 74.74 22.47 9.82
N ASN A 296 75.45 23.43 9.21
CA ASN A 296 75.43 24.84 9.60
C ASN A 296 74.74 25.71 8.55
N ARG A 297 73.82 26.60 9.00
CA ARG A 297 73.45 27.89 8.36
C ARG A 297 72.74 27.86 6.98
N PRO A 298 72.19 29.01 6.49
CA PRO A 298 72.15 30.35 7.10
C PRO A 298 70.74 30.95 7.31
N ALA A 299 70.70 32.07 8.04
CA ALA A 299 69.56 32.98 8.11
C ALA A 299 69.64 34.08 7.03
N ALA A 300 68.50 34.66 6.63
CA ALA A 300 68.25 36.12 6.61
C ALA A 300 67.05 36.56 5.74
N LYS A 301 66.20 37.47 6.28
CA LYS A 301 65.37 38.49 5.56
C LYS A 301 64.28 37.96 4.59
N ALA A 302 63.16 38.62 4.29
CA ALA A 302 62.31 39.67 4.91
C ALA A 302 60.90 39.55 4.22
N SER A 303 59.90 40.45 4.27
CA SER A 303 59.70 41.80 4.85
C SER A 303 58.20 42.16 4.94
N SER A 304 57.78 42.73 6.08
CA SER A 304 56.93 43.93 6.22
C SER A 304 55.79 44.26 5.22
N ARG A 305 54.58 44.45 5.79
CA ARG A 305 53.49 45.38 5.37
C ARG A 305 52.92 45.30 3.94
N ARG A 306 51.60 45.04 3.88
CA ARG A 306 50.61 46.12 3.69
C ARG A 306 49.34 45.82 4.46
#